data_AF-O87665-F1
#
_entry.id   AF-O87665-F1
#
_cell.length_a   1.000
_cell.length_b   1.000
_cell.length_c   1.000
_cell.angle_alpha   90.00
_cell.angle_beta   90.00
_cell.angle_gamma   90.00
#
_symmetry.space_group_name_H-M   'P 1'
#
loop_
_entity.id
_entity.type
_entity.pdbx_description
1 polymer ?
#
loop_
_entity_poly.entity_id
_entity_poly.type
_entity_poly.pdbx_seq_one_letter_code
_entity_poly.pdbx_strand_id
1 'polypeptide(L)'
;TWDNFTGKPVDGYEVNRIVGTYELAESLLKAKELAATQGYGLLLWDGYRPNRAVNCFMQWAAQPENNLTKESYYPNIDRTEMISKGYVASKSSHSRGSAIDLTLYRLDTGELVPMGSRFDFMDERSHHAANGISCNEAQNR
;
A
#
# COMPACT_ATOMS: atom_id res chain seq x y z
N THR A 1 -5.62 4.52 -9.53
CA THR A 1 -7.09 4.38 -9.66
C THR A 1 -7.76 5.49 -8.87
N TRP A 2 -9.10 5.52 -8.73
CA TRP A 2 -9.79 6.45 -7.82
C TRP A 2 -9.79 6.00 -6.35
N ASP A 3 -9.68 4.69 -6.10
CA ASP A 3 -9.62 4.11 -4.75
C ASP A 3 -8.19 4.19 -4.17
N ASN A 4 -7.82 5.37 -3.71
CA ASN A 4 -6.64 5.63 -2.88
C ASN A 4 -6.93 6.82 -1.94
N PHE A 5 -6.07 7.08 -0.97
CA PHE A 5 -6.29 8.11 0.04
C PHE A 5 -6.45 9.53 -0.53
N THR A 6 -5.98 9.80 -1.75
CA THR A 6 -6.18 11.11 -2.39
C THR A 6 -7.57 11.28 -3.03
N GLY A 7 -8.32 10.18 -3.18
CA GLY A 7 -9.66 10.16 -3.80
C GLY A 7 -9.67 10.35 -5.32
N LYS A 8 -8.51 10.30 -5.99
CA LYS A 8 -8.38 10.48 -7.44
C LYS A 8 -7.12 9.77 -7.98
N PRO A 9 -7.01 9.53 -9.30
CA PRO A 9 -5.77 9.06 -9.89
C PRO A 9 -4.61 10.02 -9.57
N VAL A 10 -3.50 9.43 -9.14
CA VAL A 10 -2.30 10.17 -8.70
C VAL A 10 -1.46 10.53 -9.91
N ASP A 11 -0.93 11.76 -9.94
CA ASP A 11 -0.09 12.23 -11.04
C ASP A 11 1.11 11.29 -11.28
N GLY A 12 1.39 10.97 -12.55
CA GLY A 12 2.40 10.01 -12.97
C GLY A 12 1.91 8.57 -13.12
N TYR A 13 0.74 8.21 -12.57
CA TYR A 13 0.10 6.92 -12.83
C TYR A 13 -0.94 7.03 -13.95
N GLU A 14 -0.44 7.04 -15.19
CA GLU A 14 -1.27 7.18 -16.39
C GLU A 14 -1.87 5.85 -16.87
N VAL A 15 -1.39 4.73 -16.31
CA VAL A 15 -1.79 3.38 -16.70
C VAL A 15 -2.12 2.56 -15.45
N ASN A 16 -3.16 1.74 -15.51
CA ASN A 16 -3.49 0.80 -14.44
C ASN A 16 -2.64 -0.47 -14.53
N ARG A 17 -1.34 -0.35 -14.27
CA ARG A 17 -0.36 -1.43 -14.27
C ARG A 17 0.67 -1.19 -13.19
N ILE A 18 1.25 -2.27 -12.67
CA ILE A 18 2.41 -2.21 -11.79
C ILE A 18 3.67 -2.11 -12.66
N VAL A 19 4.45 -1.06 -12.45
CA VAL A 19 5.77 -0.86 -13.04
C VAL A 19 6.82 -1.21 -12.00
N GLY A 20 8.00 -1.67 -12.40
CA GLY A 20 9.08 -2.03 -11.50
C GLY A 20 10.38 -2.22 -12.26
N THR A 21 11.48 -2.35 -11.54
CA THR A 21 12.76 -2.81 -12.10
C THR A 21 12.68 -4.27 -12.53
N TYR A 22 13.60 -4.71 -13.39
CA TYR A 22 13.69 -6.12 -13.76
C TYR A 22 14.02 -6.99 -12.54
N GLU A 23 14.89 -6.52 -11.67
CA GLU A 23 15.27 -7.20 -10.43
C GLU A 23 14.07 -7.38 -9.48
N LEU A 24 13.18 -6.38 -9.41
CA LEU A 24 11.92 -6.51 -8.68
C LEU A 24 11.03 -7.59 -9.29
N ALA A 25 10.88 -7.59 -10.62
CA ALA A 25 10.05 -8.58 -11.31
C ALA A 25 10.58 -10.02 -11.12
N GLU A 26 11.90 -10.22 -11.22
CA GLU A 26 12.54 -11.52 -10.97
C GLU A 26 12.34 -11.99 -9.53
N SER A 27 12.47 -11.07 -8.56
CA SER A 27 12.28 -11.40 -7.14
C SER A 27 10.81 -11.67 -6.82
N LEU A 28 9.89 -10.92 -7.41
CA LEU A 28 8.45 -11.16 -7.29
C LEU A 28 8.02 -12.47 -7.93
N LEU A 29 8.66 -12.91 -9.01
CA LEU A 29 8.40 -14.21 -9.60
C LEU A 29 8.75 -15.33 -8.61
N LYS A 30 9.91 -15.26 -7.97
CA LYS A 30 10.31 -16.20 -6.91
C LYS A 30 9.36 -16.15 -5.70
N ALA A 31 8.96 -14.95 -5.27
CA ALA A 31 8.00 -14.78 -4.19
C ALA A 31 6.64 -15.40 -4.53
N LYS A 32 6.16 -15.23 -5.77
CA LYS A 32 4.92 -15.85 -6.27
C LYS A 32 5.02 -17.37 -6.27
N GLU A 33 6.14 -17.93 -6.74
CA GLU A 33 6.37 -19.38 -6.74
C GLU A 33 6.39 -19.95 -5.32
N LEU A 34 7.06 -19.28 -4.38
CA LEU A 34 7.09 -19.67 -2.96
C LEU A 34 5.74 -19.49 -2.27
N ALA A 35 4.97 -18.46 -2.61
CA ALA A 35 3.62 -18.28 -2.09
C ALA A 35 2.69 -19.40 -2.60
N ALA A 36 2.84 -19.80 -3.86
CA ALA A 36 2.02 -20.83 -4.47
C ALA A 36 2.21 -22.21 -3.82
N THR A 37 3.43 -22.56 -3.38
CA THR A 37 3.66 -23.82 -2.62
C THR A 37 2.95 -23.83 -1.26
N GLN A 38 2.55 -22.66 -0.77
CA GLN A 38 1.79 -22.48 0.48
C GLN A 38 0.28 -22.25 0.21
N GLY A 39 -0.17 -22.36 -1.03
CA GLY A 39 -1.57 -22.15 -1.41
C GLY A 39 -1.96 -20.68 -1.57
N TYR A 40 -0.99 -19.76 -1.73
CA TYR A 40 -1.23 -18.33 -1.88
C TYR A 40 -0.83 -17.78 -3.24
N GLY A 41 -1.58 -16.79 -3.71
CA GLY A 41 -1.19 -15.90 -4.79
C GLY A 41 -0.91 -14.48 -4.27
N LEU A 42 -0.29 -13.65 -5.12
CA LEU A 42 0.04 -12.25 -4.78
C LEU A 42 -0.92 -11.28 -5.47
N LEU A 43 -1.48 -10.34 -4.72
CA LEU A 43 -2.15 -9.14 -5.25
C LEU A 43 -1.23 -7.94 -5.05
N LEU A 44 -0.89 -7.25 -6.14
CA LEU A 44 0.05 -6.12 -6.14
C LEU A 44 -0.73 -4.79 -6.22
N TRP A 45 -0.38 -3.81 -5.39
CA TRP A 45 -1.03 -2.50 -5.35
C TRP A 45 -0.18 -1.38 -5.96
N ASP A 46 1.11 -1.32 -5.63
CA ASP A 46 2.02 -0.31 -6.16
C ASP A 46 3.46 -0.82 -6.22
N GLY A 47 4.21 -0.38 -7.24
CA GLY A 47 5.62 -0.73 -7.46
C GLY A 47 6.45 0.53 -7.64
N TYR A 48 6.95 0.79 -8.84
CA TYR A 48 7.60 2.05 -9.17
C TYR A 48 6.62 3.24 -9.06
N ARG A 49 7.03 4.23 -8.27
CA ARG A 49 6.29 5.47 -8.04
C ARG A 49 7.05 6.66 -8.59
N PRO A 50 6.54 7.37 -9.62
CA PRO A 50 7.20 8.58 -10.11
C PRO A 50 7.35 9.65 -9.00
N ASN A 51 8.42 10.44 -9.03
CA ASN A 51 8.58 11.53 -8.05
C ASN A 51 7.44 12.55 -8.11
N ARG A 52 6.79 12.73 -9.27
CA ARG A 52 5.58 13.56 -9.39
C ARG A 52 4.38 13.01 -8.60
N ALA A 53 4.28 11.68 -8.45
CA ALA A 53 3.28 11.05 -7.59
C ALA A 53 3.56 11.34 -6.11
N VAL A 54 4.83 11.25 -5.69
CA VAL A 54 5.25 11.64 -4.33
C VAL A 54 4.90 13.10 -4.07
N ASN A 55 5.20 14.00 -5.00
CA ASN A 55 4.84 15.42 -4.89
C ASN A 55 3.32 15.61 -4.83
N CYS A 56 2.54 14.82 -5.57
CA CYS A 56 1.07 14.83 -5.52
C CYS A 56 0.56 14.46 -4.11
N PHE A 57 1.16 13.46 -3.45
CA PHE A 57 0.85 13.12 -2.05
C PHE A 57 1.19 14.25 -1.08
N MET A 58 2.34 14.90 -1.25
CA MET A 58 2.73 16.04 -0.42
C MET A 58 1.76 17.22 -0.59
N GLN A 59 1.35 17.52 -1.82
CA GLN A 59 0.37 18.57 -2.10
C GLN A 59 -0.99 18.25 -1.50
N TRP A 60 -1.44 16.99 -1.62
CA TRP A 60 -2.68 16.52 -1.04
C TRP A 60 -2.66 16.61 0.50
N ALA A 61 -1.57 16.20 1.14
CA ALA A 61 -1.43 16.26 2.59
C ALA A 61 -1.49 17.71 3.14
N ALA A 62 -1.13 18.69 2.31
CA ALA A 62 -1.22 20.12 2.64
C ALA A 62 -2.60 20.76 2.35
N GLN A 63 -3.51 20.05 1.67
CA GLN A 63 -4.87 20.56 1.41
C GLN A 63 -5.74 20.49 2.67
N PRO A 64 -6.72 21.40 2.82
CA PRO A 64 -7.71 21.32 3.91
C PRO A 64 -8.46 19.99 3.88
N GLU A 65 -8.80 19.49 5.06
CA GLU A 65 -9.55 18.24 5.21
C GLU A 65 -10.94 18.35 4.58
N ASN A 66 -11.29 17.38 3.73
CA ASN A 66 -12.59 17.30 3.05
C ASN A 66 -13.36 16.03 3.42
N ASN A 67 -12.81 15.19 4.30
CA ASN A 67 -13.39 13.96 4.83
C ASN A 67 -13.76 12.89 3.78
N LEU A 68 -13.35 13.04 2.52
CA LEU A 68 -13.72 12.13 1.44
C LEU A 68 -13.17 10.71 1.66
N THR A 69 -11.95 10.63 2.17
CA THR A 69 -11.19 9.38 2.34
C THR A 69 -10.78 9.14 3.80
N LYS A 70 -11.03 10.10 4.71
CA LYS A 70 -10.53 10.08 6.09
C LYS A 70 -10.91 8.81 6.84
N GLU A 71 -12.21 8.48 6.91
CA GLU A 71 -12.70 7.31 7.64
C GLU A 71 -12.06 6.00 7.17
N SER A 72 -11.81 5.88 5.87
CA SER A 72 -11.28 4.65 5.30
C SER A 72 -9.76 4.54 5.36
N TYR A 73 -9.02 5.66 5.34
CA TYR A 73 -7.56 5.64 5.19
C TYR A 73 -6.81 6.17 6.40
N TYR A 74 -7.35 7.13 7.14
CA TYR A 74 -6.66 7.80 8.26
C TYR A 74 -7.64 8.33 9.32
N PRO A 75 -8.51 7.47 9.89
CA PRO A 75 -9.56 7.93 10.81
C PRO A 75 -9.02 8.54 12.10
N ASN A 76 -7.89 8.02 12.59
CA ASN A 76 -7.35 8.34 13.92
C ASN A 76 -6.23 9.38 13.91
N ILE A 77 -5.89 9.94 12.75
CA ILE A 77 -4.84 10.95 12.61
C ILE A 77 -5.35 12.12 11.77
N ASP A 78 -4.78 13.30 12.00
CA ASP A 78 -5.00 14.43 11.13
C ASP A 78 -4.12 14.34 9.88
N ARG A 79 -4.59 14.93 8.77
CA ARG A 79 -3.86 14.91 7.50
C ARG A 79 -2.48 15.56 7.62
N THR A 80 -2.35 16.56 8.48
CA THR A 80 -1.08 17.23 8.79
C THR A 80 -0.08 16.31 9.51
N GLU A 81 -0.55 15.26 10.18
CA GLU A 81 0.30 14.30 10.90
C GLU A 81 0.88 13.20 10.00
N MET A 82 0.43 13.09 8.74
CA MET A 82 0.87 12.03 7.84
C MET A 82 2.38 12.02 7.58
N ILE A 83 2.98 13.21 7.56
CA ILE A 83 4.42 13.37 7.37
C ILE A 83 5.16 13.10 8.68
N SER A 84 4.69 13.65 9.80
CA SER A 84 5.36 13.50 11.10
C SER A 84 5.31 12.07 11.63
N LYS A 85 4.23 11.32 11.31
CA LYS A 85 4.08 9.90 11.63
C LYS A 85 4.72 8.97 10.60
N GLY A 86 5.27 9.50 9.50
CA GLY A 86 6.04 8.73 8.52
C GLY A 86 5.22 7.90 7.52
N TYR A 87 3.89 8.08 7.47
CA TYR A 87 3.04 7.40 6.48
C TYR A 87 3.19 7.98 5.08
N VAL A 88 3.47 9.29 4.98
CA VAL A 88 3.82 9.96 3.72
C VAL A 88 5.24 10.48 3.82
N ALA A 89 6.11 9.99 2.93
CA ALA A 89 7.50 10.42 2.85
C ALA A 89 7.74 11.33 1.65
N SER A 90 8.46 12.44 1.86
CA SER A 90 8.89 13.34 0.78
C SER A 90 9.88 12.69 -0.20
N LYS A 91 10.48 11.57 0.19
CA LYS A 91 11.29 10.69 -0.66
C LYS A 91 10.83 9.25 -0.44
N SER A 92 10.29 8.63 -1.49
CA SER A 92 9.80 7.25 -1.42
C SER A 92 10.84 6.27 -1.94
N SER A 93 10.96 5.11 -1.28
CA SER A 93 11.71 3.97 -1.77
C SER A 93 11.16 3.46 -3.11
N HIS A 94 9.84 3.59 -3.34
CA HIS A 94 9.17 3.25 -4.60
C HIS A 94 9.70 4.05 -5.79
N SER A 95 10.21 5.27 -5.57
CA SER A 95 10.84 6.05 -6.64
C SER A 95 12.12 5.43 -7.20
N ARG A 96 12.71 4.45 -6.49
CA ARG A 96 13.85 3.65 -6.98
C ARG A 96 13.41 2.44 -7.82
N GLY A 97 12.12 2.10 -7.84
CA GLY A 97 11.53 1.04 -8.66
C GLY A 97 11.68 -0.39 -8.13
N SER A 98 12.30 -0.59 -6.97
CA SER A 98 12.50 -1.91 -6.34
C SER A 98 11.76 -2.08 -5.01
N ALA A 99 10.72 -1.28 -4.76
CA ALA A 99 9.78 -1.48 -3.65
C ALA A 99 8.44 -1.96 -4.23
N ILE A 100 7.65 -2.67 -3.42
CA ILE A 100 6.37 -3.24 -3.81
C ILE A 100 5.42 -3.26 -2.62
N ASP A 101 4.19 -2.83 -2.86
CA ASP A 101 3.05 -2.99 -1.95
C ASP A 101 2.21 -4.17 -2.45
N LEU A 102 1.97 -5.15 -1.59
CA LEU A 102 1.20 -6.35 -1.94
C LEU A 102 0.45 -6.96 -0.76
N THR A 103 -0.43 -7.90 -1.08
CA THR A 103 -1.03 -8.83 -0.13
C THR A 103 -1.13 -10.23 -0.72
N LEU A 104 -1.63 -11.17 0.08
CA LEU A 104 -1.88 -12.54 -0.31
C LEU A 104 -3.37 -12.76 -0.57
N TYR A 105 -3.68 -13.67 -1.48
CA TYR A 105 -5.01 -14.27 -1.61
C TYR A 105 -4.87 -15.79 -1.63
N ARG A 106 -5.90 -16.50 -1.19
CA ARG A 106 -5.88 -17.97 -1.22
C ARG A 106 -6.14 -18.47 -2.63
N LEU A 107 -5.34 -19.41 -3.12
CA LEU A 107 -5.48 -19.97 -4.47
C LEU A 107 -6.71 -20.86 -4.63
N ASP A 108 -7.16 -21.50 -3.56
CA ASP A 108 -8.32 -22.38 -3.56
C ASP A 108 -9.66 -21.61 -3.59
N THR A 109 -9.75 -20.49 -2.87
CA THR A 109 -10.99 -19.68 -2.79
C THR A 109 -10.96 -18.41 -3.63
N GLY A 110 -9.78 -17.90 -3.98
CA GLY A 110 -9.60 -16.59 -4.61
C GLY A 110 -9.81 -15.40 -3.66
N GLU A 111 -10.07 -15.64 -2.37
CA GLU A 111 -10.33 -14.60 -1.40
C GLU A 111 -9.04 -13.99 -0.86
N LEU A 112 -9.09 -12.68 -0.55
CA LEU A 112 -7.98 -12.00 0.12
C LEU A 112 -7.74 -12.57 1.51
N VAL A 113 -6.46 -12.75 1.83
CA VAL A 113 -6.04 -13.10 3.19
C VAL A 113 -6.25 -11.88 4.09
N PRO A 114 -6.98 -12.02 5.21
CA PRO A 114 -7.25 -10.89 6.09
C PRO A 114 -5.96 -10.47 6.80
N MET A 115 -5.50 -9.26 6.50
CA MET A 115 -4.32 -8.65 7.12
C MET A 115 -4.68 -7.77 8.32
N GLY A 116 -5.96 -7.62 8.67
CA GLY A 116 -6.38 -6.74 9.77
C GLY A 116 -6.14 -5.25 9.54
N SER A 117 -5.80 -4.82 8.34
CA SER A 117 -5.91 -3.43 7.89
C SER A 117 -5.95 -3.45 6.37
N ARG A 118 -6.47 -2.38 5.76
CA ARG A 118 -6.45 -2.26 4.30
C ARG A 118 -5.13 -1.66 3.83
N PHE A 119 -4.87 -1.79 2.53
CA PHE A 119 -3.80 -1.03 1.88
C PHE A 119 -3.95 0.48 2.12
N ASP A 120 -2.82 1.15 2.37
CA ASP A 120 -2.75 2.57 2.73
C ASP A 120 -3.58 2.95 3.96
N PHE A 121 -3.83 2.04 4.91
CA PHE A 121 -4.40 2.44 6.19
C PHE A 121 -3.32 3.12 7.06
N MET A 122 -3.32 4.45 7.10
CA MET A 122 -2.37 5.26 7.88
C MET A 122 -2.75 5.28 9.36
N ASP A 123 -2.48 4.17 10.02
CA ASP A 123 -2.77 3.96 11.43
C ASP A 123 -1.74 3.01 12.05
N GLU A 124 -1.59 3.05 13.38
CA GLU A 124 -0.73 2.11 14.11
C GLU A 124 -1.14 0.65 13.87
N ARG A 125 -2.42 0.40 13.58
CA ARG A 125 -2.94 -0.92 13.20
C ARG A 125 -2.26 -1.52 11.97
N SER A 126 -1.63 -0.71 11.11
CA SER A 126 -0.90 -1.18 9.92
C SER A 126 0.55 -1.56 10.18
N HIS A 127 1.07 -1.27 11.37
CA HIS A 127 2.43 -1.70 11.73
C HIS A 127 2.49 -3.23 11.83
N HIS A 128 3.60 -3.85 11.41
CA HIS A 128 3.76 -5.32 11.51
C HIS A 128 3.58 -5.84 12.95
N ALA A 129 4.04 -5.07 13.95
CA ALA A 129 3.91 -5.40 15.36
C ALA A 129 2.66 -4.80 16.04
N ALA A 130 1.64 -4.42 15.27
CA ALA A 130 0.43 -3.82 15.80
C ALA A 130 -0.30 -4.75 16.78
N ASN A 131 -0.75 -4.18 17.89
CA ASN A 131 -1.74 -4.82 18.76
C ASN A 131 -3.15 -4.49 18.26
N GLY A 132 -4.17 -5.23 18.70
CA GLY A 132 -5.57 -4.99 18.28
C GLY A 132 -5.94 -5.56 16.92
N ILE A 133 -5.15 -6.53 16.43
CA ILE A 133 -5.52 -7.45 15.35
C ILE A 133 -5.60 -8.86 15.92
N SER A 134 -6.36 -9.74 15.26
CA SER A 134 -6.46 -11.14 15.67
C SER A 134 -5.14 -11.89 15.47
N CYS A 135 -4.96 -13.01 16.18
CA CYS A 135 -3.78 -13.86 16.00
C CYS A 135 -3.61 -14.33 14.55
N ASN A 136 -4.71 -14.61 13.86
CA ASN A 136 -4.68 -15.02 12.45
C ASN A 136 -4.21 -13.87 11.56
N GLU A 137 -4.74 -12.65 11.75
CA GLU A 137 -4.31 -11.48 10.97
C GLU A 137 -2.84 -11.13 11.22
N ALA A 138 -2.36 -11.28 12.47
CA ALA A 138 -0.94 -11.10 12.79
C ALA A 138 -0.05 -12.17 12.15
N GLN A 139 -0.48 -13.43 12.14
CA GLN A 139 0.25 -14.53 11.49
C GLN A 139 0.30 -14.38 9.96
N ASN A 140 -0.72 -13.75 9.37
CA ASN A 140 -0.80 -13.54 7.92
C ASN A 140 0.16 -12.44 7.41
N ARG A 141 0.61 -11.53 8.29
CA ARG A 141 1.53 -10.43 7.96
C ARG A 141 2.98 -10.85 7.99
#